data_AF-A0A7S2ST10-F1
#
_entry.id   AF-A0A7S2ST10-F1
#
_cell.length_a   1.000
_cell.length_b   1.000
_cell.length_c   1.000
_cell.angle_alpha   90.00
_cell.angle_beta   90.00
_cell.angle_gamma   90.00
#
_symmetry.space_group_name_H-M   'P 1'
#
loop_
_entity.id
_entity.type
_entity.pdbx_description
1 polymer ?
#
loop_
_entity_poly.entity_id
_entity_poly.type
_entity_poly.pdbx_seq_one_letter_code
_entity_poly.pdbx_strand_id
1 'polypeptide(L)'
;ADMWGMDAAFSMPLFPELAASGDSGVPMALASPDHPASALYRDLAAAVVREVSKLRFSGRASHPEVAFDTASHRIIVNDNGEEQEIAPAELRRACRCAECVEEMTGVQLLDPDSVPETIAPLDWGPVGNYALAVTWSDGHKSLYPYTAILTSRQKQSGPNNLGTGAGEEREAERRRTATTVAGAP
;
A
#
# COMPACT_ATOMS: atom_id res chain seq x y z
N ALA A 1 7.62 5.11 1.64
CA ALA A 1 7.87 3.88 0.85
C ALA A 1 6.58 3.08 0.68
N ASP A 2 5.80 2.93 1.76
CA ASP A 2 4.56 2.15 1.82
C ASP A 2 3.51 2.51 0.75
N MET A 3 3.39 3.79 0.38
CA MET A 3 2.44 4.22 -0.65
C MET A 3 2.72 3.59 -2.03
N TRP A 4 3.98 3.30 -2.33
CA TRP A 4 4.45 2.84 -3.64
C TRP A 4 4.87 1.37 -3.64
N GLY A 5 4.78 0.69 -2.49
CA GLY A 5 5.13 -0.72 -2.30
C GLY A 5 6.53 -1.09 -2.76
N MET A 6 7.48 -0.16 -2.60
CA MET A 6 8.91 -0.41 -2.82
C MET A 6 9.57 -0.70 -1.47
N ASP A 7 10.08 -1.92 -1.29
CA ASP A 7 10.72 -2.35 -0.03
C ASP A 7 12.05 -1.62 0.23
N ALA A 8 12.77 -1.26 -0.83
CA ALA A 8 14.07 -0.61 -0.75
C ALA A 8 14.02 0.79 -1.40
N ALA A 9 13.77 1.81 -0.59
CA ALA A 9 13.85 3.21 -0.99
C ALA A 9 15.02 3.90 -0.28
N PHE A 10 15.83 4.63 -1.05
CA PHE A 10 17.00 5.34 -0.54
C PHE A 10 16.85 6.84 -0.80
N SER A 11 17.24 7.65 0.17
CA SER A 11 17.36 9.10 0.01
C SER A 11 18.85 9.44 0.01
N MET A 12 19.32 10.08 -1.06
CA MET A 12 20.69 10.58 -1.15
C MET A 12 20.67 12.08 -0.84
N PRO A 13 21.25 12.52 0.29
CA PRO A 13 21.36 13.94 0.60
C PRO A 13 22.29 14.64 -0.39
N LEU A 14 22.05 15.94 -0.58
CA LEU A 14 22.92 16.79 -1.38
C LEU A 14 24.18 17.14 -0.56
N PHE A 15 25.26 16.39 -0.79
CA PHE A 15 26.57 16.68 -0.22
C PHE A 15 27.45 17.39 -1.26
N PRO A 16 27.99 18.59 -0.97
CA PRO A 16 28.93 19.27 -1.87
C PRO A 16 30.13 18.41 -2.25
N GLU A 17 30.61 17.60 -1.32
CA GLU A 17 31.73 16.67 -1.52
C GLU A 17 31.36 15.57 -2.52
N LEU A 18 30.09 15.13 -2.53
CA LEU A 18 29.60 14.14 -3.48
C LEU A 18 29.54 14.72 -4.90
N ALA A 19 29.11 15.98 -5.04
CA ALA A 19 29.14 16.68 -6.32
C ALA A 19 30.58 16.83 -6.85
N ALA A 20 31.50 17.30 -6.00
CA ALA A 20 32.91 17.44 -6.35
C ALA A 20 33.58 16.10 -6.73
N SER A 21 33.20 15.01 -6.04
CA SER A 21 33.63 13.66 -6.38
C SER A 21 33.19 13.26 -7.79
N GLY A 22 31.97 13.61 -8.19
CA GLY A 22 31.46 13.41 -9.56
C GLY A 22 32.33 14.10 -10.62
N ASP A 23 32.68 15.38 -10.41
CA ASP A 23 33.51 16.14 -11.33
C ASP A 23 34.94 15.60 -11.45
N SER A 24 35.49 15.07 -10.34
CA SER A 24 36.83 14.48 -10.32
C SER A 24 36.93 13.12 -11.00
N GLY A 25 35.80 12.43 -11.22
CA GLY A 25 35.74 11.06 -11.72
C GLY A 25 36.16 9.99 -10.71
N VAL A 26 36.50 10.35 -9.47
CA VAL A 26 36.83 9.41 -8.40
C VAL A 26 35.59 9.21 -7.51
N PRO A 27 34.97 8.01 -7.50
CA PRO A 27 33.80 7.74 -6.67
C PRO A 27 34.03 8.01 -5.18
N MET A 28 33.03 8.60 -4.53
CA MET A 28 33.04 8.91 -3.10
C MET A 28 33.39 7.69 -2.22
N ALA A 29 32.88 6.51 -2.60
CA ALA A 29 33.17 5.25 -1.90
C ALA A 29 34.65 4.86 -1.89
N LEU A 30 35.45 5.37 -2.84
CA LEU A 30 36.90 5.16 -2.92
C LEU A 30 37.67 6.32 -2.28
N ALA A 31 37.30 7.56 -2.58
CA ALA A 31 37.98 8.74 -2.06
C ALA A 31 37.79 8.92 -0.54
N SER A 32 36.62 8.56 -0.01
CA SER A 32 36.28 8.68 1.41
C SER A 32 35.36 7.54 1.84
N PRO A 33 35.90 6.34 2.11
CA PRO A 33 35.12 5.14 2.43
C PRO A 33 34.21 5.27 3.66
N ASP A 34 34.63 6.09 4.63
CA ASP A 34 33.92 6.31 5.90
C ASP A 34 32.87 7.45 5.81
N HIS A 35 32.75 8.11 4.66
CA HIS A 35 31.76 9.17 4.47
C HIS A 35 30.32 8.60 4.46
N PRO A 36 29.31 9.31 5.01
CA PRO A 36 27.91 8.83 5.02
C PRO A 36 27.35 8.46 3.64
N ALA A 37 27.69 9.23 2.60
CA ALA A 37 27.29 8.91 1.23
C ALA A 37 27.87 7.56 0.75
N SER A 38 29.09 7.22 1.14
CA SER A 38 29.74 5.94 0.82
C SER A 38 29.02 4.77 1.47
N ALA A 39 28.53 4.94 2.71
CA ALA A 39 27.68 3.95 3.36
C ALA A 39 26.35 3.77 2.61
N LEU A 40 25.66 4.85 2.25
CA LEU A 40 24.42 4.80 1.46
C LEU A 40 24.60 4.07 0.12
N TYR A 41 25.70 4.32 -0.60
CA TYR A 41 25.99 3.59 -1.84
C TYR A 41 26.23 2.10 -1.61
N ARG A 42 26.89 1.71 -0.51
CA ARG A 42 27.07 0.30 -0.16
C ARG A 42 25.74 -0.37 0.17
N ASP A 43 24.87 0.31 0.90
CA ASP A 43 23.55 -0.22 1.26
C ASP A 43 22.65 -0.38 0.03
N LEU A 44 22.69 0.60 -0.89
CA LEU A 44 22.03 0.52 -2.20
C LEU A 44 22.56 -0.67 -3.02
N ALA A 45 23.88 -0.82 -3.12
CA ALA A 45 24.50 -1.93 -3.85
C ALA A 45 24.10 -3.28 -3.23
N ALA A 46 24.09 -3.38 -1.91
CA ALA A 46 23.64 -4.59 -1.21
C ALA A 46 22.16 -4.89 -1.48
N ALA A 47 21.29 -3.88 -1.55
CA ALA A 47 19.89 -4.06 -1.93
C ALA A 47 19.74 -4.57 -3.35
N VAL A 48 20.46 -3.99 -4.32
CA VAL A 48 20.46 -4.47 -5.71
C VAL A 48 20.93 -5.93 -5.80
N VAL A 49 22.02 -6.28 -5.11
CA VAL A 49 22.51 -7.67 -5.08
C VAL A 49 21.45 -8.61 -4.53
N ARG A 50 20.78 -8.25 -3.42
CA ARG A 50 19.68 -9.07 -2.85
C ARG A 50 18.54 -9.27 -3.85
N GLU A 51 18.06 -8.22 -4.51
CA GLU A 51 16.96 -8.33 -5.47
C GLU A 51 17.35 -9.15 -6.69
N VAL A 52 18.55 -8.97 -7.24
CA VAL A 52 19.06 -9.80 -8.35
C VAL A 52 19.19 -11.26 -7.93
N SER A 53 19.67 -11.52 -6.71
CA SER A 53 19.74 -12.89 -6.17
C SER A 53 18.36 -13.53 -6.03
N LYS A 54 17.36 -12.81 -5.50
CA LYS A 54 15.98 -13.30 -5.45
C LYS A 54 15.52 -13.73 -6.84
N LEU A 55 15.66 -12.85 -7.84
CA LEU A 55 15.23 -13.12 -9.21
C LEU A 55 15.93 -14.32 -9.85
N ARG A 56 17.22 -14.50 -9.61
CA ARG A 56 17.99 -15.60 -10.19
C ARG A 56 17.69 -16.95 -9.54
N PHE A 57 17.36 -16.97 -8.25
CA PHE A 57 17.32 -18.21 -7.47
C PHE A 57 15.92 -18.59 -6.95
N SER A 58 14.91 -17.73 -7.04
CA SER A 58 13.55 -18.03 -6.54
C SER A 58 12.73 -18.95 -7.46
N GLY A 59 13.14 -19.18 -8.71
CA GLY A 59 12.57 -20.19 -9.62
C GLY A 59 11.10 -19.99 -10.05
N ARG A 60 10.37 -19.02 -9.47
CA ARG A 60 8.99 -18.63 -9.80
C ARG A 60 8.91 -17.13 -10.12
N ALA A 61 7.90 -16.75 -10.91
CA ALA A 61 7.45 -15.36 -10.99
C ALA A 61 7.17 -14.90 -9.56
N SER A 62 7.91 -13.90 -9.08
CA SER A 62 7.82 -13.47 -7.67
C SER A 62 6.66 -12.50 -7.44
N HIS A 63 5.72 -12.45 -8.39
CA HIS A 63 4.56 -11.60 -8.32
C HIS A 63 3.28 -12.46 -8.31
N PRO A 64 2.21 -11.98 -7.68
CA PRO A 64 0.91 -12.64 -7.73
C PRO A 64 0.40 -12.83 -9.17
N GLU A 65 -0.30 -13.93 -9.40
CA GLU A 65 -1.07 -14.16 -10.62
C GLU A 65 -2.42 -13.43 -10.52
N VAL A 66 -2.83 -12.74 -11.58
CA VAL A 66 -4.05 -11.92 -11.58
C VAL A 66 -4.92 -12.28 -12.77
N ALA A 67 -6.18 -12.61 -12.48
CA ALA A 67 -7.22 -12.88 -13.47
C ALA A 67 -8.47 -12.04 -13.19
N PHE A 68 -9.30 -11.86 -14.21
CA PHE A 68 -10.62 -11.24 -14.08
C PHE A 68 -11.69 -12.25 -14.49
N ASP A 69 -12.54 -12.63 -13.54
CA ASP A 69 -13.71 -13.45 -13.82
C ASP A 69 -14.89 -12.55 -14.19
N THR A 70 -15.29 -12.62 -15.45
CA THR A 70 -16.39 -11.83 -16.00
C THR A 70 -17.76 -12.30 -15.50
N ALA A 71 -17.91 -13.56 -15.09
CA ALA A 71 -19.18 -14.10 -14.63
C ALA A 71 -19.54 -13.63 -13.22
N SER A 72 -18.57 -13.66 -12.30
CA SER A 72 -18.72 -13.15 -10.93
C SER A 72 -18.38 -11.67 -10.79
N HIS A 73 -17.80 -11.05 -11.82
CA HIS A 73 -17.30 -9.68 -11.82
C HIS A 73 -16.26 -9.44 -10.71
N ARG A 74 -15.29 -10.35 -10.60
CA ARG A 74 -14.23 -10.34 -9.57
C ARG A 74 -12.84 -10.36 -10.18
N ILE A 75 -11.93 -9.61 -9.58
CA ILE A 75 -10.50 -9.72 -9.82
C ILE A 75 -9.95 -10.76 -8.84
N ILE A 76 -9.40 -11.84 -9.38
CA ILE A 76 -8.81 -12.94 -8.64
C ILE A 76 -7.30 -12.71 -8.57
N VAL A 77 -6.75 -12.62 -7.37
CA VAL A 77 -5.31 -12.45 -7.15
C VAL A 77 -4.80 -13.65 -6.36
N ASN A 78 -3.90 -14.42 -6.94
CA ASN A 78 -3.29 -15.59 -6.31
C ASN A 78 -1.81 -15.30 -6.01
N ASP A 79 -1.44 -15.29 -4.74
CA ASP A 79 -0.06 -15.20 -4.31
C ASP A 79 0.38 -16.54 -3.71
N ASN A 80 1.16 -17.33 -4.44
CA ASN A 80 1.71 -18.60 -3.94
C ASN A 80 0.66 -19.60 -3.40
N GLY A 81 -0.51 -19.67 -4.02
CA GLY A 81 -1.62 -20.54 -3.62
C GLY A 81 -2.61 -19.89 -2.67
N GLU A 82 -2.34 -18.67 -2.23
CA GLU A 82 -3.21 -17.87 -1.40
C GLU A 82 -4.03 -16.90 -2.27
N GLU A 83 -5.30 -17.26 -2.50
CA GLU A 83 -6.22 -16.51 -3.36
C GLU A 83 -7.02 -15.43 -2.61
N GLN A 84 -7.29 -14.31 -3.27
CA GLN A 84 -8.24 -13.29 -2.84
C GLN A 84 -9.08 -12.80 -4.02
N GLU A 85 -10.33 -12.46 -3.73
CA GLU A 85 -11.25 -11.86 -4.68
C GLU A 85 -11.48 -10.39 -4.33
N ILE A 86 -11.38 -9.52 -5.32
CA ILE A 86 -11.54 -8.07 -5.15
C ILE A 86 -12.57 -7.57 -6.15
N ALA A 87 -13.49 -6.70 -5.71
CA ALA A 87 -14.39 -6.02 -6.65
C ALA A 87 -13.59 -5.04 -7.52
N PRO A 88 -13.78 -5.00 -8.85
CA PRO A 88 -13.18 -3.99 -9.72
C PRO A 88 -13.34 -2.56 -9.21
N ALA A 89 -14.55 -2.19 -8.75
CA ALA A 89 -14.83 -0.88 -8.21
C ALA A 89 -14.04 -0.58 -6.92
N GLU A 90 -13.87 -1.57 -6.04
CA GLU A 90 -13.06 -1.44 -4.82
C GLU A 90 -11.60 -1.13 -5.19
N LEU A 91 -11.01 -1.91 -6.11
CA LEU A 91 -9.63 -1.69 -6.54
C LEU A 91 -9.48 -0.32 -7.23
N ARG A 92 -10.42 0.07 -8.09
CA ARG A 92 -10.43 1.37 -8.76
C ARG A 92 -10.49 2.55 -7.79
N ARG A 93 -11.32 2.46 -6.75
CA ARG A 93 -11.43 3.49 -5.70
C ARG A 93 -10.16 3.60 -4.87
N ALA A 94 -9.40 2.51 -4.77
CA ALA A 94 -8.11 2.49 -4.08
C ALA A 94 -6.94 3.02 -4.94
N CYS A 95 -7.19 3.55 -6.14
CA CYS A 95 -6.14 4.13 -6.99
C CYS A 95 -5.42 5.29 -6.27
N ARG A 96 -4.08 5.27 -6.30
CA ARG A 96 -3.20 6.27 -5.69
C ARG A 96 -2.33 7.02 -6.70
N CYS A 97 -2.76 7.08 -7.96
CA CYS A 97 -2.09 7.92 -8.95
C CYS A 97 -2.29 9.41 -8.62
N ALA A 98 -1.50 10.27 -9.25
CA ALA A 98 -1.56 11.72 -9.05
C ALA A 98 -2.92 12.37 -9.41
N GLU A 99 -3.76 11.70 -10.21
CA GLU A 99 -5.13 12.15 -10.50
C GLU A 99 -6.13 11.75 -9.40
N CYS A 100 -5.84 10.69 -8.65
CA CYS A 100 -6.75 10.15 -7.64
C CYS A 100 -6.37 10.56 -6.21
N VAL A 101 -5.11 10.90 -5.96
CA VAL A 101 -4.59 11.32 -4.65
C VAL A 101 -3.64 12.49 -4.84
N GLU A 102 -3.79 13.52 -4.02
CA GLU A 102 -2.89 14.66 -4.01
C GLU A 102 -1.54 14.27 -3.40
N GLU A 103 -0.46 14.52 -4.14
CA GLU A 103 0.87 13.94 -3.88
C GLU A 103 1.50 14.38 -2.56
N MET A 104 1.23 15.61 -2.10
CA MET A 104 1.89 16.22 -0.94
C MET A 104 1.15 16.00 0.37
N THR A 105 -0.18 15.91 0.31
CA THR A 105 -1.10 15.82 1.43
C THR A 105 -1.69 14.43 1.59
N GLY A 106 -1.67 13.62 0.53
CA GLY A 106 -2.29 12.29 0.51
C GLY A 106 -3.82 12.32 0.51
N VAL A 107 -4.43 13.49 0.26
CA VAL A 107 -5.89 13.63 0.22
C VAL A 107 -6.44 12.95 -1.04
N GLN A 108 -7.49 12.15 -0.87
CA GLN A 108 -8.20 11.53 -1.99
C GLN A 108 -8.88 12.61 -2.84
N LEU A 109 -8.51 12.70 -4.12
CA LEU A 109 -9.11 13.59 -5.12
C LEU A 109 -10.22 12.90 -5.90
N LEU A 110 -10.10 11.59 -6.11
CA LEU A 110 -11.15 10.78 -6.72
C LEU A 110 -12.37 10.76 -5.80
N ASP A 111 -13.50 11.19 -6.32
CA ASP A 111 -14.80 10.97 -5.70
C ASP A 111 -15.16 9.47 -5.76
N PRO A 112 -15.24 8.73 -4.64
CA PRO A 112 -15.54 7.30 -4.64
C PRO A 112 -16.90 6.97 -5.27
N ASP A 113 -17.87 7.88 -5.17
CA ASP A 113 -19.23 7.70 -5.70
C ASP A 113 -19.27 7.87 -7.23
N SER A 114 -18.26 8.52 -7.81
CA SER A 114 -18.10 8.64 -9.26
C SER A 114 -17.67 7.32 -9.93
N VAL A 115 -17.19 6.34 -9.16
CA VAL A 115 -16.77 5.03 -9.67
C VAL A 115 -17.97 4.07 -9.75
N PRO A 116 -18.40 3.65 -10.97
CA PRO A 116 -19.53 2.73 -11.12
C PRO A 116 -19.19 1.33 -10.62
N GLU A 117 -20.15 0.64 -10.00
CA GLU A 117 -20.00 -0.78 -9.62
C GLU A 117 -19.80 -1.73 -10.83
N THR A 118 -20.12 -1.26 -12.04
CA THR A 118 -19.93 -2.00 -13.29
C THR A 118 -18.57 -1.76 -13.94
N ILE A 119 -17.68 -0.97 -13.34
CA ILE A 119 -16.35 -0.71 -13.88
C ILE A 119 -15.59 -2.02 -14.06
N ALA A 120 -14.92 -2.20 -15.20
CA ALA A 120 -14.19 -3.43 -15.49
C ALA A 120 -12.75 -3.12 -15.88
N PRO A 121 -11.78 -3.99 -15.54
CA PRO A 121 -10.47 -3.95 -16.14
C PRO A 121 -10.58 -4.36 -17.61
N LEU A 122 -10.13 -3.50 -18.51
CA LEU A 122 -10.05 -3.78 -19.96
C LEU A 122 -8.72 -4.41 -20.36
N ASP A 123 -7.66 -4.07 -19.63
CA ASP A 123 -6.32 -4.63 -19.80
C ASP A 123 -5.59 -4.58 -18.46
N TRP A 124 -4.73 -5.57 -18.20
CA TRP A 124 -3.94 -5.62 -16.97
C TRP A 124 -2.68 -6.47 -17.15
N GLY A 125 -1.66 -6.18 -16.35
CA GLY A 125 -0.44 -6.95 -16.38
C GLY A 125 0.58 -6.51 -15.33
N PRO A 126 1.57 -7.37 -15.05
CA PRO A 126 2.62 -7.04 -14.11
C PRO A 126 3.51 -5.91 -14.63
N VAL A 127 3.90 -5.01 -13.73
CA VAL A 127 4.97 -4.03 -13.94
C VAL A 127 6.14 -4.41 -13.06
N GLY A 128 7.12 -5.08 -13.68
CA GLY A 128 8.18 -5.75 -12.94
C GLY A 128 7.59 -6.76 -11.94
N ASN A 129 8.18 -6.84 -10.75
CA ASN A 129 7.73 -7.75 -9.70
C ASN A 129 7.05 -7.05 -8.51
N TYR A 130 6.76 -5.76 -8.62
CA TYR A 130 6.30 -4.95 -7.49
C TYR A 130 4.86 -4.45 -7.63
N ALA A 131 4.32 -4.35 -8.84
CA ALA A 131 3.00 -3.78 -9.07
C ALA A 131 2.21 -4.42 -10.21
N LEU A 132 0.90 -4.21 -10.16
CA LEU A 132 -0.09 -4.51 -11.19
C LEU A 132 -0.49 -3.20 -11.90
N ALA A 133 -0.36 -3.15 -13.22
CA ALA A 133 -0.99 -2.10 -14.04
C ALA A 133 -2.38 -2.56 -14.47
N VAL A 134 -3.35 -1.63 -14.46
CA VAL A 134 -4.72 -1.85 -14.92
C VAL A 134 -5.18 -0.68 -15.77
N THR A 135 -5.75 -0.97 -16.94
CA THR A 135 -6.52 -0.01 -17.73
C THR A 135 -8.01 -0.30 -17.51
N TRP A 136 -8.74 0.72 -17.09
CA TRP A 136 -10.15 0.61 -16.69
C TRP A 136 -11.10 1.01 -17.82
N SER A 137 -12.37 0.59 -17.71
CA SER A 137 -13.41 0.93 -18.67
C SER A 137 -13.82 2.42 -18.67
N ASP A 138 -13.46 3.18 -17.63
CA ASP A 138 -13.57 4.66 -17.60
C ASP A 138 -12.41 5.35 -18.34
N GLY A 139 -11.50 4.58 -18.94
CA GLY A 139 -10.30 5.06 -19.64
C GLY A 139 -9.11 5.33 -18.73
N HIS A 140 -9.27 5.21 -17.41
CA HIS A 140 -8.22 5.51 -16.45
C HIS A 140 -7.15 4.41 -16.40
N LYS A 141 -5.91 4.79 -16.10
CA LYS A 141 -4.78 3.86 -15.95
C LYS A 141 -4.25 3.92 -14.54
N SER A 142 -4.25 2.79 -13.87
CA SER A 142 -3.82 2.68 -12.47
C SER A 142 -2.64 1.74 -12.33
N LEU A 143 -1.81 2.03 -11.32
CA LEU A 143 -0.70 1.19 -10.91
C LEU A 143 -0.85 0.87 -9.43
N TYR A 144 -0.89 -0.41 -9.09
CA TYR A 144 -1.16 -0.89 -7.74
C TYR A 144 0.02 -1.73 -7.27
N PRO A 145 0.75 -1.32 -6.22
CA PRO A 145 1.76 -2.18 -5.63
C PRO A 145 1.13 -3.46 -5.08
N TYR A 146 1.75 -4.62 -5.31
CA TYR A 146 1.20 -5.90 -4.85
C TYR A 146 1.03 -5.94 -3.34
N THR A 147 1.95 -5.33 -2.59
CA THR A 147 1.83 -5.20 -1.13
C THR A 147 0.54 -4.50 -0.71
N ALA A 148 0.08 -3.49 -1.44
CA ALA A 148 -1.19 -2.80 -1.17
C ALA A 148 -2.40 -3.71 -1.43
N ILE A 149 -2.39 -4.45 -2.55
CA ILE A 149 -3.45 -5.38 -2.93
C ILE A 149 -3.51 -6.57 -1.95
N LEU A 150 -2.37 -7.08 -1.47
CA LEU A 150 -2.32 -8.23 -0.56
C LEU A 150 -2.65 -7.84 0.89
N THR A 151 -2.38 -6.60 1.30
CA THR A 151 -2.70 -6.12 2.66
C THR A 151 -4.21 -5.98 2.89
N SER A 152 -4.99 -5.61 1.86
CA SER A 152 -6.46 -5.50 1.98
C SER A 152 -7.11 -6.84 2.34
N ARG A 153 -6.49 -7.97 1.97
CA ARG A 153 -6.90 -9.33 2.39
C ARG A 153 -6.99 -9.49 3.90
N GLN A 154 -5.99 -8.97 4.63
CA GLN A 154 -5.87 -9.17 6.08
C GLN A 154 -6.95 -8.41 6.87
N LYS A 155 -7.50 -7.33 6.30
CA LYS A 155 -8.57 -6.56 6.93
C LYS A 155 -9.95 -7.21 6.80
N GLN A 156 -10.16 -8.05 5.77
CA GLN A 156 -11.43 -8.77 5.58
C GLN A 156 -11.52 -10.05 6.43
N SER A 157 -10.39 -10.57 6.94
CA SER A 157 -10.31 -11.81 7.75
C SER A 157 -10.39 -11.60 9.29
N GLY A 158 -10.72 -10.39 9.77
CA GLY A 158 -10.91 -10.10 11.20
C GLY A 158 -12.31 -10.50 11.71
N PRO A 159 -12.48 -10.91 12.99
CA PRO A 159 -13.71 -11.56 13.43
C PRO A 159 -14.89 -10.59 13.40
N ASN A 160 -15.97 -11.07 12.79
CA ASN A 160 -17.29 -10.45 12.77
C ASN A 160 -17.84 -10.44 14.22
N ASN A 161 -17.49 -9.43 15.01
CA ASN A 161 -18.08 -9.23 16.32
C ASN A 161 -19.42 -8.51 16.16
N LEU A 162 -20.45 -9.30 15.83
CA LEU A 162 -21.83 -8.98 16.17
C LEU A 162 -21.96 -9.05 17.70
N GLY A 163 -21.59 -7.95 18.36
CA GLY A 163 -21.80 -7.72 19.78
C GLY A 163 -22.97 -6.78 19.99
N THR A 164 -24.17 -7.36 19.98
CA THR A 164 -25.37 -6.83 20.64
C THR A 164 -25.03 -6.49 22.09
N GLY A 165 -25.19 -5.22 22.51
CA GLY A 165 -24.94 -4.87 23.91
C GLY A 165 -24.86 -3.37 24.24
N ALA A 166 -25.65 -2.51 23.59
CA ALA A 166 -25.82 -1.12 24.02
C ALA A 166 -27.24 -0.89 24.54
N GLY A 167 -27.62 -1.66 25.58
CA GLY A 167 -28.97 -1.63 26.16
C GLY A 167 -29.03 -1.60 27.69
N GLU A 168 -27.96 -1.97 28.41
CA GLU A 168 -28.06 -2.21 29.86
C GLU A 168 -27.36 -1.19 30.76
N GLU A 169 -26.71 -0.15 30.21
CA GLU A 169 -25.97 0.82 31.02
C GLU A 169 -26.77 2.08 31.42
N ARG A 170 -28.00 2.29 30.94
CA ARG A 170 -28.80 3.49 31.32
C ARG A 170 -29.74 3.31 32.53
N GLU A 171 -29.90 2.09 33.04
CA GLU A 171 -30.77 1.80 34.20
C GLU A 171 -30.02 1.94 35.54
N ALA A 172 -28.68 1.81 35.55
CA ALA A 172 -27.87 1.85 36.78
C ALA A 172 -27.58 3.28 37.30
N GLU A 173 -27.66 4.30 36.45
CA GLU A 173 -27.34 5.69 36.80
C GLU A 173 -28.55 6.49 37.33
N ARG A 174 -29.78 6.01 37.07
CA ARG A 174 -31.02 6.63 37.60
C ARG A 174 -31.33 6.27 39.05
N ARG A 175 -30.68 5.24 39.61
CA ARG A 175 -30.88 4.82 41.01
C ARG A 175 -29.89 5.44 42.01
N ARG A 176 -28.90 6.21 41.55
CA ARG A 176 -27.85 6.80 42.42
C ARG A 176 -28.03 8.29 42.71
N THR A 177 -28.96 8.98 42.06
CA THR A 177 -29.17 10.44 42.23
C THR A 177 -30.40 10.83 43.07
N ALA A 178 -31.13 9.86 43.65
CA ALA A 178 -32.39 10.14 44.37
C ALA A 178 -32.29 10.18 45.92
N THR A 179 -31.10 10.14 46.53
CA THR A 179 -31.00 9.92 48.00
C THR A 179 -30.45 11.08 48.85
N THR A 180 -30.10 12.27 48.33
CA THR A 180 -29.31 13.24 49.14
C THR A 180 -29.85 14.66 49.33
N VAL A 181 -31.15 14.97 49.17
CA VAL A 181 -31.64 16.28 49.68
C VAL A 181 -33.07 16.21 50.24
N ALA A 182 -33.21 15.75 51.49
CA ALA A 182 -34.31 16.10 52.38
C ALA A 182 -33.82 16.05 53.83
N GLY A 183 -33.49 17.21 54.40
CA GLY A 183 -33.02 17.35 55.78
C GLY A 183 -32.74 18.80 56.15
N ALA A 184 -33.79 19.49 56.60
CA ALA A 184 -33.83 20.85 57.16
C ALA A 184 -33.01 20.95 58.49
N PRO A 185 -32.83 22.11 59.16
CA PRO A 185 -33.81 23.20 59.37
C PRO A 185 -33.43 24.56 58.75
#